data_AF-A0A927VLZ4-F1
#
_entry.id   AF-A0A927VLZ4-F1
#
_cell.length_a   1.000
_cell.length_b   1.000
_cell.length_c   1.000
_cell.angle_alpha   90.00
_cell.angle_beta   90.00
_cell.angle_gamma   90.00
#
_symmetry.space_group_name_H-M   'P 1'
#
loop_
_entity.id
_entity.type
_entity.pdbx_description
1 polymer ?
#
loop_
_entity_poly.entity_id
_entity_poly.type
_entity_poly.pdbx_seq_one_letter_code
_entity_poly.pdbx_strand_id
1 'polypeptide(L)'
;MEFSKCLKEYMDAASLSASQLAESAGISVSSVSRYLSGKQIPGEEALRRISSCLAAALLNSDKTTVKRSGEAADRSPMTEKEMYSRLRRSASGIKTDYETCIENLKRLLDLLEVSNNELARLLAYDPSHISRILSGSRRPSNPSQFMSDVSDYLGRKFYDTAQVPSILSTTGFDGDISGAGELSGIILDWLGQPPVKEAPQIAHFLNKLDEFDLNEFMASIHFDDIKVLSMPFQLPGAKTYTGIKEMMQAEIDFMKYAVLSRSGDDVIFYSDMPMEEMSEDEEFPKKWMMGMALMIRKGLDLQVIHDVHRPLPEMLLGLEGWIPMYMTGQVHPYYLSGPTNRHFMHFIRSAGTVAISGEAIWGHHANGRYTVTRSKDDVAYYRQRANDLLQRAKPLMEIYKEPQAEEFRRDLRRTMDRAKTLHSLSNVPPLFTMSEDLLEEELSHNDISASEKDRIRDYHKEAKELAASKRG
;
A
#
# COMPACT_ATOMS: atom_id res chain seq x y z
N MET A 1 4.86 16.78 -30.03
CA MET A 1 4.82 18.06 -30.77
C MET A 1 5.34 19.15 -29.84
N GLU A 2 6.24 20.03 -30.28
CA GLU A 2 6.73 21.13 -29.44
C GLU A 2 5.59 22.09 -29.06
N PHE A 3 5.60 22.60 -27.83
CA PHE A 3 4.59 23.53 -27.31
C PHE A 3 4.28 24.68 -28.25
N SER A 4 5.30 25.29 -28.85
CA SER A 4 5.16 26.42 -29.78
C SER A 4 4.33 26.08 -31.01
N LYS A 5 4.49 24.87 -31.56
CA LYS A 5 3.73 24.39 -32.72
C LYS A 5 2.30 24.05 -32.33
N CYS A 6 2.12 23.37 -31.19
CA CYS A 6 0.80 23.01 -30.68
C CYS A 6 -0.05 24.25 -30.34
N LEU A 7 0.56 25.22 -29.66
CA LEU A 7 -0.09 26.51 -29.36
C LEU A 7 -0.47 27.25 -30.65
N LYS A 8 0.41 27.28 -31.65
CA LYS A 8 0.14 27.94 -32.93
C LYS A 8 -1.01 27.27 -33.69
N GLU A 9 -1.02 25.95 -33.76
CA GLU A 9 -2.11 25.19 -34.40
C GLU A 9 -3.48 25.50 -33.79
N TYR A 10 -3.56 25.56 -32.46
CA TYR A 10 -4.83 25.88 -31.78
C TYR A 10 -5.22 27.35 -31.88
N MET A 11 -4.26 28.27 -31.88
CA MET A 11 -4.54 29.69 -32.14
C MET A 11 -5.05 29.91 -33.58
N ASP A 12 -4.46 29.23 -34.56
CA ASP A 12 -4.88 29.29 -35.96
C ASP A 12 -6.29 28.69 -36.12
N ALA A 13 -6.57 27.54 -35.50
CA ALA A 13 -7.90 26.91 -35.49
C ALA A 13 -8.96 27.77 -34.80
N ALA A 14 -8.60 28.50 -33.74
CA ALA A 14 -9.47 29.42 -33.03
C ALA A 14 -9.55 30.82 -33.67
N SER A 15 -8.82 31.07 -34.77
CA SER A 15 -8.69 32.38 -35.41
C SER A 15 -8.28 33.51 -34.45
N LEU A 16 -7.41 33.21 -33.47
CA LEU A 16 -6.93 34.16 -32.47
C LEU A 16 -5.56 34.73 -32.83
N SER A 17 -5.44 36.06 -32.78
CA SER A 17 -4.13 36.72 -32.77
C SER A 17 -3.44 36.61 -31.41
N ALA A 18 -2.12 36.79 -31.37
CA ALA A 18 -1.36 36.79 -30.13
C ALA A 18 -1.80 37.87 -29.13
N SER A 19 -2.29 39.02 -29.62
CA SER A 19 -2.84 40.08 -28.77
C SER A 19 -4.19 39.69 -28.16
N GLN A 20 -5.07 39.05 -28.94
CA GLN A 20 -6.38 38.59 -28.46
C GLN A 20 -6.26 37.46 -27.43
N LEU A 21 -5.35 36.51 -27.67
CA LEU A 21 -5.07 35.45 -26.69
C LEU A 21 -4.49 36.04 -25.40
N ALA A 22 -3.57 37.00 -25.50
CA ALA A 22 -2.96 37.65 -24.35
C ALA A 22 -4.01 38.39 -23.48
N GLU A 23 -4.89 39.14 -24.12
CA GLU A 23 -5.98 39.87 -23.46
C GLU A 23 -6.96 38.91 -22.77
N SER A 24 -7.40 37.87 -23.49
CA SER A 24 -8.39 36.91 -22.97
C SER A 24 -7.84 36.03 -21.85
N ALA A 25 -6.57 35.62 -21.93
CA ALA A 25 -5.92 34.77 -20.93
C ALA A 25 -5.28 35.58 -19.77
N GLY A 26 -5.37 36.92 -19.80
CA GLY A 26 -4.80 37.79 -18.77
C GLY A 26 -3.28 37.66 -18.64
N ILE A 27 -2.57 37.54 -19.77
CA ILE A 27 -1.11 37.43 -19.84
C ILE A 27 -0.53 38.49 -20.80
N SER A 28 0.78 38.76 -20.72
CA SER A 28 1.38 39.77 -21.60
C SER A 28 1.53 39.26 -23.04
N VAL A 29 1.33 40.15 -24.02
CA VAL A 29 1.59 39.86 -25.46
C VAL A 29 3.03 39.39 -25.68
N SER A 30 3.97 39.91 -24.89
CA SER A 30 5.38 39.50 -24.92
C SER A 30 5.58 38.05 -24.49
N SER A 31 4.82 37.56 -23.50
CA SER A 31 4.83 36.17 -23.05
C SER A 31 4.31 35.24 -24.13
N VAL A 32 3.18 35.58 -24.77
CA VAL A 32 2.61 34.81 -25.89
C VAL A 32 3.58 34.73 -27.07
N SER A 33 4.25 35.83 -27.41
CA SER A 33 5.27 35.84 -28.48
C SER A 33 6.49 34.94 -28.14
N ARG A 34 6.94 34.93 -26.88
CA ARG A 34 8.00 34.02 -26.41
C ARG A 34 7.58 32.56 -26.46
N TYR A 35 6.31 32.26 -26.18
CA TYR A 35 5.74 30.92 -26.29
C TYR A 35 5.67 30.44 -27.76
N LEU A 36 5.16 31.29 -28.66
CA LEU A 36 5.07 30.99 -30.10
C LEU A 36 6.43 30.83 -30.77
N SER A 37 7.45 31.54 -30.28
CA SER A 37 8.83 31.39 -30.75
C SER A 37 9.59 30.24 -30.09
N GLY A 38 8.99 29.53 -29.13
CA GLY A 38 9.62 28.42 -28.39
C GLY A 38 10.71 28.85 -27.41
N LYS A 39 10.87 30.17 -27.15
CA LYS A 39 11.88 30.71 -26.23
C LYS A 39 11.50 30.53 -24.76
N GLN A 40 10.24 30.26 -24.46
CA GLN A 40 9.71 30.09 -23.12
C GLN A 40 8.53 29.11 -23.14
N ILE A 41 8.33 28.39 -22.04
CA ILE A 41 7.17 27.52 -21.80
C ILE A 41 6.35 28.16 -20.67
N PRO A 42 5.00 28.17 -20.74
CA PRO A 42 4.18 28.71 -19.66
C PRO A 42 4.28 27.87 -18.39
N GLY A 43 4.19 28.52 -17.23
CA GLY A 43 3.92 27.85 -15.96
C GLY A 43 2.46 27.38 -15.87
N GLU A 44 2.13 26.58 -14.86
CA GLU A 44 0.84 25.89 -14.73
C GLU A 44 -0.37 26.84 -14.80
N GLU A 45 -0.32 27.95 -14.08
CA GLU A 45 -1.40 28.94 -14.04
C GLU A 45 -1.63 29.61 -15.41
N ALA A 46 -0.55 29.99 -16.10
CA ALA A 46 -0.64 30.58 -17.43
C ALA A 46 -1.14 29.56 -18.46
N LEU A 47 -0.75 28.30 -18.31
CA LEU A 47 -1.19 27.21 -19.18
C LEU A 47 -2.69 26.95 -19.03
N ARG A 48 -3.22 26.87 -17.79
CA ARG A 48 -4.67 26.70 -17.53
C ARG A 48 -5.48 27.82 -18.18
N ARG A 49 -5.06 29.08 -18.02
CA ARG A 49 -5.73 30.23 -18.63
C ARG A 49 -5.73 30.18 -20.15
N ILE A 50 -4.58 29.86 -20.76
CA ILE A 50 -4.47 29.70 -22.22
C ILE A 50 -5.40 28.57 -22.72
N SER A 51 -5.47 27.45 -22.00
CA SER A 51 -6.32 26.31 -22.34
C SER A 51 -7.81 26.64 -22.27
N SER A 52 -8.25 27.33 -21.22
CA SER A 52 -9.64 27.77 -21.07
C SER A 52 -10.03 28.74 -22.20
N CYS A 53 -9.19 29.73 -22.51
CA CYS A 53 -9.44 30.68 -23.58
C CYS A 53 -9.52 30.02 -24.96
N LEU A 54 -8.62 29.08 -25.26
CA LEU A 54 -8.63 28.38 -26.55
C LEU A 54 -9.83 27.46 -26.69
N ALA A 55 -10.21 26.73 -25.63
CA ALA A 55 -11.42 25.90 -25.64
C ALA A 55 -12.69 26.75 -25.85
N ALA A 56 -12.80 27.87 -25.14
CA ALA A 56 -13.90 28.81 -25.31
C ALA A 56 -13.94 29.45 -26.71
N ALA A 57 -12.78 29.80 -27.29
CA ALA A 57 -12.72 30.37 -28.63
C ALA A 57 -13.11 29.35 -29.72
N LEU A 58 -12.71 28.09 -29.57
CA LEU A 58 -13.07 27.00 -30.49
C LEU A 58 -14.55 26.63 -30.44
N LEU A 59 -15.19 26.79 -29.28
CA LEU A 59 -16.64 26.65 -29.12
C LEU A 59 -17.41 27.75 -29.89
N ASN A 60 -16.82 28.94 -29.99
CA ASN A 60 -17.44 30.11 -30.62
C ASN A 60 -17.09 30.25 -32.12
N SER A 61 -16.07 29.53 -32.60
CA SER A 61 -15.56 29.64 -33.97
C SER A 61 -16.30 28.76 -34.98
N ASP A 62 -17.62 28.57 -34.81
CA ASP A 62 -18.45 27.68 -35.64
C ASP A 62 -18.75 28.24 -37.04
N LYS A 63 -17.72 28.78 -37.70
CA LYS A 63 -17.66 29.08 -39.12
C LYS A 63 -16.30 28.67 -39.68
N THR A 64 -16.37 27.82 -40.71
CA THR A 64 -15.36 27.53 -41.75
C THR A 64 -14.39 26.35 -41.55
N THR A 65 -14.90 25.17 -41.93
CA THR A 65 -14.29 24.23 -42.90
C THR A 65 -12.76 24.23 -43.09
N VAL A 66 -12.12 23.13 -42.65
CA VAL A 66 -11.10 22.45 -43.47
C VAL A 66 -11.57 21.02 -43.71
N LYS A 67 -11.98 20.73 -44.95
CA LYS A 67 -12.19 19.38 -45.45
C LYS A 67 -10.86 18.62 -45.39
N ARG A 68 -10.78 17.60 -44.54
CA ARG A 68 -10.01 16.38 -44.86
C ARG A 68 -11.01 15.24 -44.93
N SER A 69 -11.02 14.60 -46.09
CA SER A 69 -11.85 13.49 -46.50
C SER A 69 -11.61 12.25 -45.65
N GLY A 70 -12.70 11.59 -45.25
CA GLY A 70 -12.72 10.23 -44.72
C GLY A 70 -13.10 10.18 -43.24
N GLU A 71 -14.23 9.52 -42.98
CA GLU A 71 -14.73 9.05 -41.68
C GLU A 71 -15.46 10.09 -40.80
N ALA A 72 -16.77 9.86 -40.67
CA ALA A 72 -17.65 10.53 -39.74
C ALA A 72 -17.30 10.07 -38.32
N ALA A 73 -16.43 10.82 -37.64
CA ALA A 73 -16.28 10.75 -36.20
C ALA A 73 -17.25 11.73 -35.55
N ASP A 74 -18.02 11.23 -34.59
CA ASP A 74 -18.75 11.97 -33.57
C ASP A 74 -17.82 13.03 -32.95
N ARG A 75 -18.04 14.32 -33.25
CA ARG A 75 -17.18 15.43 -32.82
C ARG A 75 -17.91 16.28 -31.80
N SER A 76 -17.86 15.83 -30.54
CA SER A 76 -18.11 16.69 -29.39
C SER A 76 -17.11 17.86 -29.38
N PRO A 77 -17.51 19.05 -28.94
CA PRO A 77 -16.60 20.19 -28.85
C PRO A 77 -15.46 19.91 -27.86
N MET A 78 -14.25 20.35 -28.22
CA MET A 78 -13.04 20.22 -27.40
C MET A 78 -13.25 20.87 -26.03
N THR A 79 -13.25 20.08 -24.96
CA THR A 79 -13.45 20.60 -23.60
C THR A 79 -12.19 21.31 -23.09
N GLU A 80 -12.36 22.20 -22.09
CA GLU A 80 -11.22 22.86 -21.42
C GLU A 80 -10.22 21.84 -20.86
N LYS A 81 -10.72 20.76 -20.24
CA LYS A 81 -9.89 19.68 -19.68
C LYS A 81 -9.06 18.97 -20.76
N GLU A 82 -9.64 18.75 -21.94
CA GLU A 82 -8.95 18.12 -23.07
C GLU A 82 -7.92 19.08 -23.70
N MET A 83 -8.26 20.36 -23.86
CA MET A 83 -7.33 21.40 -24.34
C MET A 83 -6.13 21.56 -23.40
N TYR A 84 -6.39 21.59 -22.10
CA TYR A 84 -5.35 21.64 -21.07
C TYR A 84 -4.42 20.43 -21.15
N SER A 85 -4.98 19.23 -21.27
CA SER A 85 -4.20 17.99 -21.38
C SER A 85 -3.29 17.99 -22.61
N ARG A 86 -3.77 18.50 -23.76
CA ARG A 86 -2.99 18.57 -25.01
C ARG A 86 -1.89 19.63 -24.97
N LEU A 87 -2.20 20.83 -24.48
CA LEU A 87 -1.20 21.89 -24.33
C LEU A 87 -0.18 21.54 -23.25
N ARG A 88 -0.59 20.94 -22.13
CA ARG A 88 0.32 20.41 -21.10
C ARG A 88 1.26 19.37 -21.68
N ARG A 89 0.76 18.37 -22.39
CA ARG A 89 1.60 17.34 -23.04
C ARG A 89 2.68 17.92 -23.98
N SER A 90 2.36 19.02 -24.68
CA SER A 90 3.34 19.70 -25.55
C SER A 90 4.27 20.66 -24.79
N ALA A 91 3.81 21.23 -23.66
CA ALA A 91 4.58 22.05 -22.72
C ALA A 91 5.54 21.21 -21.84
N SER A 92 5.21 19.95 -21.59
CA SER A 92 6.00 18.97 -20.84
C SER A 92 7.24 18.48 -21.60
N GLY A 93 7.91 19.34 -22.39
CA GLY A 93 9.20 19.02 -22.98
C GLY A 93 10.10 18.46 -21.88
N ILE A 94 10.29 17.13 -21.87
CA ILE A 94 10.74 16.37 -20.70
C ILE A 94 12.02 16.98 -20.18
N LYS A 95 11.89 17.72 -19.10
CA LYS A 95 12.96 18.13 -18.19
C LYS A 95 12.88 17.32 -16.90
N THR A 96 12.37 16.10 -16.99
CA THR A 96 12.58 15.09 -15.97
C THR A 96 13.83 14.30 -16.33
N ASP A 97 14.63 14.00 -15.31
CA ASP A 97 15.70 13.03 -15.40
C ASP A 97 15.23 11.71 -16.06
N TYR A 98 15.94 11.29 -17.11
CA TYR A 98 15.60 10.08 -17.86
C TYR A 98 15.73 8.81 -17.01
N GLU A 99 16.64 8.83 -16.03
CA GLU A 99 16.86 7.70 -15.14
C GLU A 99 15.63 7.47 -14.25
N THR A 100 15.09 8.55 -13.68
CA THR A 100 13.80 8.56 -12.98
C THR A 100 12.67 7.96 -13.82
N CYS A 101 12.53 8.37 -15.08
CA CYS A 101 11.49 7.84 -15.95
C CYS A 101 11.63 6.33 -16.19
N ILE A 102 12.86 5.85 -16.37
CA ILE A 102 13.12 4.41 -16.57
C ILE A 102 12.87 3.61 -15.30
N GLU A 103 13.19 4.17 -14.13
CA GLU A 103 12.94 3.50 -12.86
C GLU A 103 11.44 3.38 -12.57
N ASN A 104 10.68 4.46 -12.76
CA ASN A 104 9.22 4.45 -12.67
C ASN A 104 8.59 3.50 -13.69
N LEU A 105 9.12 3.47 -14.92
CA LEU A 105 8.65 2.53 -15.95
C LEU A 105 8.84 1.07 -15.52
N LYS A 106 10.00 0.69 -14.96
CA LYS A 106 10.21 -0.67 -14.45
C LYS A 106 9.17 -1.05 -13.41
N ARG A 107 8.96 -0.18 -12.41
CA ARG A 107 7.98 -0.40 -11.34
C ARG A 107 6.58 -0.63 -11.88
N LEU A 108 6.19 0.16 -12.88
CA LEU A 108 4.88 0.04 -13.51
C LEU A 108 4.74 -1.23 -14.35
N LEU A 109 5.79 -1.64 -15.08
CA LEU A 109 5.78 -2.89 -15.86
C LEU A 109 5.71 -4.11 -14.95
N ASP A 110 6.44 -4.10 -13.83
CA ASP A 110 6.42 -5.17 -12.82
C ASP A 110 5.04 -5.29 -12.17
N LEU A 111 4.43 -4.16 -11.77
CA LEU A 111 3.07 -4.13 -11.21
C LEU A 111 2.03 -4.72 -12.17
N LEU A 112 2.17 -4.43 -13.46
CA LEU A 112 1.22 -4.81 -14.51
C LEU A 112 1.55 -6.17 -15.16
N GLU A 113 2.60 -6.84 -14.70
CA GLU A 113 3.13 -8.09 -15.24
C GLU A 113 3.39 -8.05 -16.76
N VAL A 114 3.81 -6.88 -17.27
CA VAL A 114 4.09 -6.67 -18.70
C VAL A 114 5.50 -7.14 -19.04
N SER A 115 5.59 -8.17 -19.87
CA SER A 115 6.90 -8.70 -20.28
C SER A 115 7.63 -7.81 -21.29
N ASN A 116 8.97 -7.85 -21.28
CA ASN A 116 9.81 -7.16 -22.29
C ASN A 116 9.46 -7.58 -23.72
N ASN A 117 9.08 -8.85 -23.94
CA ASN A 117 8.69 -9.35 -25.25
C ASN A 117 7.39 -8.72 -25.75
N GLU A 118 6.44 -8.50 -24.83
CA GLU A 118 5.18 -7.87 -25.13
C GLU A 118 5.37 -6.40 -25.48
N LEU A 119 6.15 -5.68 -24.66
CA LEU A 119 6.48 -4.27 -24.88
C LEU A 119 7.23 -4.06 -26.20
N ALA A 120 8.18 -4.94 -26.50
CA ALA A 120 8.97 -4.89 -27.74
C ALA A 120 8.12 -5.07 -29.00
N ARG A 121 7.20 -6.05 -29.00
CA ARG A 121 6.34 -6.34 -30.15
C ARG A 121 5.50 -5.14 -30.57
N LEU A 122 5.02 -4.38 -29.60
CA LEU A 122 4.05 -3.29 -29.83
C LEU A 122 4.71 -1.95 -30.13
N LEU A 123 5.88 -1.71 -29.56
CA LEU A 123 6.68 -0.52 -29.87
C LEU A 123 7.56 -0.71 -31.12
N ALA A 124 7.45 -1.86 -31.81
CA ALA A 124 8.26 -2.25 -32.96
C ALA A 124 9.79 -2.22 -32.66
N TYR A 125 10.17 -2.63 -31.46
CA TYR A 125 11.57 -2.82 -31.06
C TYR A 125 11.90 -4.31 -30.93
N ASP A 126 13.20 -4.64 -30.95
CA ASP A 126 13.66 -5.95 -30.50
C ASP A 126 13.54 -6.08 -28.96
N PRO A 127 13.18 -7.26 -28.42
CA PRO A 127 13.19 -7.49 -26.98
C PRO A 127 14.53 -7.19 -26.32
N SER A 128 15.64 -7.49 -27.01
CA SER A 128 16.99 -7.14 -26.55
C SER A 128 17.24 -5.63 -26.52
N HIS A 129 16.54 -4.85 -27.34
CA HIS A 129 16.62 -3.39 -27.35
C HIS A 129 15.87 -2.79 -26.17
N ILE A 130 14.65 -3.28 -25.89
CA ILE A 130 13.87 -2.90 -24.69
C ILE A 130 14.63 -3.25 -23.41
N SER A 131 15.20 -4.46 -23.33
CA SER A 131 16.00 -4.87 -22.18
C SER A 131 17.23 -3.96 -21.96
N ARG A 132 17.90 -3.53 -23.02
CA ARG A 132 19.02 -2.57 -22.94
C ARG A 132 18.58 -1.17 -22.50
N ILE A 133 17.38 -0.74 -22.90
CA ILE A 133 16.77 0.52 -22.44
C ILE A 133 16.49 0.45 -20.95
N LEU A 134 15.79 -0.59 -20.50
CA LEU A 134 15.43 -0.74 -19.09
C LEU A 134 16.68 -0.93 -18.21
N SER A 135 17.69 -1.69 -18.65
CA SER A 135 18.95 -1.83 -17.90
C SER A 135 19.80 -0.55 -17.85
N GLY A 136 19.44 0.51 -18.59
CA GLY A 136 20.23 1.74 -18.68
C GLY A 136 21.47 1.64 -19.57
N SER A 137 21.73 0.48 -20.18
CA SER A 137 22.87 0.26 -21.08
C SER A 137 22.70 0.92 -22.46
N ARG A 138 21.48 1.36 -22.81
CA ARG A 138 21.20 2.12 -24.03
C ARG A 138 20.10 3.15 -23.78
N ARG A 139 20.26 4.37 -24.30
CA ARG A 139 19.18 5.38 -24.33
C ARG A 139 18.49 5.39 -25.71
N PRO A 140 17.15 5.51 -25.79
CA PRO A 140 16.44 5.75 -27.03
C PRO A 140 16.89 7.03 -27.70
N SER A 141 16.84 7.07 -29.03
CA SER A 141 17.16 8.27 -29.82
C SER A 141 16.24 9.46 -29.49
N ASN A 142 15.00 9.17 -29.09
CA ASN A 142 14.04 10.17 -28.62
C ASN A 142 13.35 9.64 -27.33
N PRO A 143 13.90 9.95 -26.15
CA PRO A 143 13.35 9.47 -24.87
C PRO A 143 11.90 9.90 -24.64
N SER A 144 11.54 11.13 -25.03
CA SER A 144 10.19 11.65 -24.81
C SER A 144 9.15 10.94 -25.67
N GLN A 145 9.49 10.64 -26.92
CA GLN A 145 8.62 9.87 -27.79
C GLN A 145 8.46 8.44 -27.25
N PHE A 146 9.57 7.81 -26.84
CA PHE A 146 9.53 6.48 -26.25
C PHE A 146 8.59 6.40 -25.03
N MET A 147 8.70 7.35 -24.09
CA MET A 147 7.82 7.37 -22.91
C MET A 147 6.36 7.60 -23.31
N SER A 148 6.10 8.49 -24.27
CA SER A 148 4.74 8.73 -24.78
C SER A 148 4.13 7.46 -25.40
N ASP A 149 4.90 6.74 -26.22
CA ASP A 149 4.43 5.53 -26.91
C ASP A 149 4.13 4.40 -25.91
N VAL A 150 4.98 4.26 -24.89
CA VAL A 150 4.79 3.30 -23.79
C VAL A 150 3.55 3.63 -22.99
N SER A 151 3.37 4.89 -22.58
CA SER A 151 2.19 5.31 -21.81
C SER A 151 0.89 5.15 -22.58
N ASP A 152 0.88 5.47 -23.87
CA ASP A 152 -0.27 5.27 -24.75
C ASP A 152 -0.64 3.78 -24.87
N TYR A 153 0.36 2.90 -24.94
CA TYR A 153 0.13 1.46 -24.94
C TYR A 153 -0.50 0.99 -23.63
N LEU A 154 0.12 1.34 -22.49
CA LEU A 154 -0.36 0.91 -21.18
C LEU A 154 -1.78 1.43 -20.92
N GLY A 155 -2.05 2.69 -21.24
CA GLY A 155 -3.38 3.27 -21.10
C GLY A 155 -4.43 2.56 -21.94
N ARG A 156 -4.14 2.23 -23.21
CA ARG A 156 -5.06 1.46 -24.06
C ARG A 156 -5.26 0.03 -23.59
N LYS A 157 -4.21 -0.63 -23.11
CA LYS A 157 -4.28 -2.03 -22.67
C LYS A 157 -5.10 -2.18 -21.39
N PHE A 158 -4.95 -1.24 -20.46
CA PHE A 158 -5.44 -1.43 -19.09
C PHE A 158 -6.69 -0.62 -18.74
N TYR A 159 -7.10 0.35 -19.54
CA TYR A 159 -8.26 1.22 -19.25
C TYR A 159 -9.56 0.48 -18.91
N ASP A 160 -9.86 -0.62 -19.62
CA ASP A 160 -11.08 -1.42 -19.37
C ASP A 160 -10.77 -2.70 -18.56
N THR A 161 -9.80 -2.64 -17.65
CA THR A 161 -9.36 -3.80 -16.86
C THR A 161 -9.41 -3.53 -15.36
N ALA A 162 -9.45 -4.60 -14.57
CA ALA A 162 -9.41 -4.52 -13.10
C ALA A 162 -8.09 -3.92 -12.55
N GLN A 163 -7.11 -3.63 -13.40
CA GLN A 163 -5.82 -3.06 -13.00
C GLN A 163 -5.81 -1.53 -12.96
N VAL A 164 -6.86 -0.85 -13.46
CA VAL A 164 -6.96 0.62 -13.40
C VAL A 164 -6.78 1.16 -11.99
N PRO A 165 -7.46 0.67 -10.94
CA PRO A 165 -7.30 1.22 -9.60
C PRO A 165 -5.85 1.13 -9.08
N SER A 166 -5.14 0.05 -9.42
CA SER A 166 -3.72 -0.12 -9.07
C SER A 166 -2.82 0.89 -9.78
N ILE A 167 -3.10 1.21 -11.05
CA ILE A 167 -2.39 2.25 -11.79
C ILE A 167 -2.67 3.62 -11.16
N LEU A 168 -3.94 3.96 -10.91
CA LEU A 168 -4.30 5.26 -10.30
C LEU A 168 -3.65 5.43 -8.93
N SER A 169 -3.72 4.42 -8.07
CA SER A 169 -3.04 4.38 -6.77
C SER A 169 -1.53 4.57 -6.89
N THR A 170 -0.87 3.86 -7.81
CA THR A 170 0.58 3.98 -8.04
C THR A 170 0.97 5.38 -8.52
N THR A 171 0.13 5.99 -9.36
CA THR A 171 0.37 7.33 -9.89
C THR A 171 0.00 8.45 -8.92
N GLY A 172 -0.67 8.12 -7.81
CA GLY A 172 -1.21 9.10 -6.86
C GLY A 172 -2.35 9.94 -7.43
N PHE A 173 -3.01 9.47 -8.49
CA PHE A 173 -4.15 10.16 -9.10
C PHE A 173 -5.43 9.83 -8.35
N ASP A 174 -6.05 10.86 -7.77
CA ASP A 174 -7.34 10.78 -7.11
C ASP A 174 -8.43 11.34 -8.03
N GLY A 175 -9.28 10.45 -8.56
CA GLY A 175 -10.40 10.79 -9.43
C GLY A 175 -10.77 9.72 -10.44
N ASP A 176 -11.95 9.89 -11.06
CA ASP A 176 -12.45 9.01 -12.10
C ASP A 176 -11.80 9.31 -13.46
N ILE A 177 -11.50 8.25 -14.21
CA ILE A 177 -11.00 8.34 -15.59
C ILE A 177 -12.11 8.00 -16.58
N SER A 178 -12.18 8.76 -17.68
CA SER A 178 -13.23 8.64 -18.69
C SER A 178 -12.75 8.04 -20.02
N GLY A 179 -11.46 7.70 -20.13
CA GLY A 179 -10.93 7.09 -21.35
C GLY A 179 -9.46 6.66 -21.28
N ALA A 180 -9.08 5.75 -22.17
CA ALA A 180 -7.69 5.28 -22.30
C ALA A 180 -6.69 6.41 -22.54
N GLY A 181 -7.09 7.48 -23.23
CA GLY A 181 -6.23 8.65 -23.45
C GLY A 181 -5.95 9.46 -22.18
N GLU A 182 -6.89 9.46 -21.22
CA GLU A 182 -6.70 10.09 -19.91
C GLU A 182 -5.75 9.25 -19.05
N LEU A 183 -5.96 7.93 -19.01
CA LEU A 183 -5.05 7.00 -18.34
C LEU A 183 -3.62 7.08 -18.90
N SER A 184 -3.48 7.15 -20.23
CA SER A 184 -2.17 7.33 -20.89
C SER A 184 -1.50 8.63 -20.47
N GLY A 185 -2.29 9.71 -20.32
CA GLY A 185 -1.79 11.00 -19.84
C GLY A 185 -1.32 10.95 -18.39
N ILE A 186 -2.07 10.29 -17.52
CA ILE A 186 -1.72 10.09 -16.11
C ILE A 186 -0.41 9.30 -15.97
N ILE A 187 -0.29 8.19 -16.71
CA ILE A 187 0.93 7.37 -16.73
C ILE A 187 2.12 8.20 -17.22
N LEU A 188 1.97 8.92 -18.33
CA LEU A 188 3.05 9.74 -18.89
C LEU A 188 3.52 10.84 -17.94
N ASP A 189 2.59 11.51 -17.24
CA ASP A 189 2.94 12.53 -16.26
C ASP A 189 3.71 11.91 -15.08
N TRP A 190 3.21 10.80 -14.54
CA TRP A 190 3.83 10.11 -13.41
C TRP A 190 5.22 9.55 -13.72
N LEU A 191 5.44 9.00 -14.92
CA LEU A 191 6.79 8.55 -15.33
C LEU A 191 7.81 9.68 -15.15
N GLY A 192 7.40 10.92 -15.43
CA GLY A 192 8.20 12.12 -15.29
C GLY A 192 8.26 12.73 -13.89
N GLN A 193 7.72 12.09 -12.85
CA GLN A 193 7.79 12.60 -11.48
C GLN A 193 8.98 11.97 -10.73
N PRO A 194 9.77 12.76 -9.99
CA PRO A 194 10.80 12.19 -9.12
C PRO A 194 10.14 11.18 -8.18
N PRO A 195 10.78 10.03 -7.89
CA PRO A 195 10.24 9.10 -6.93
C PRO A 195 9.98 9.88 -5.64
N VAL A 196 8.76 9.77 -5.12
CA VAL A 196 8.45 10.26 -3.78
C VAL A 196 9.50 9.61 -2.87
N LYS A 197 10.43 10.41 -2.33
CA LYS A 197 11.39 9.96 -1.30
C LYS A 197 10.58 9.14 -0.30
N GLU A 198 11.00 7.90 -0.04
CA GLU A 198 10.33 6.89 0.81
C GLU A 198 8.87 7.21 1.08
N ALA A 199 7.94 6.50 0.42
CA ALA A 199 6.50 6.68 0.59
C ALA A 199 6.22 7.09 2.05
N PRO A 200 5.70 8.31 2.33
CA PRO A 200 5.63 8.87 3.69
C PRO A 200 5.07 7.90 4.72
N GLN A 201 4.25 6.96 4.27
CA GLN A 201 3.70 5.82 5.01
C GLN A 201 4.76 4.86 5.59
N ILE A 202 5.83 4.48 4.86
CA ILE A 202 6.88 3.59 5.40
C ILE A 202 7.68 4.31 6.49
N ALA A 203 8.12 5.55 6.21
CA ALA A 203 8.83 6.34 7.21
C ALA A 203 7.95 6.60 8.44
N HIS A 204 6.67 6.92 8.24
CA HIS A 204 5.70 7.06 9.33
C HIS A 204 5.51 5.77 10.13
N PHE A 205 5.37 4.63 9.45
CA PHE A 205 5.28 3.31 10.07
C PHE A 205 6.51 3.00 10.92
N LEU A 206 7.72 3.20 10.38
CA LEU A 206 8.97 2.96 11.09
C LEU A 206 9.10 3.89 12.31
N ASN A 207 8.76 5.18 12.17
CA ASN A 207 8.75 6.10 13.30
C ASN A 207 7.77 5.68 14.39
N LYS A 208 6.55 5.25 14.03
CA LYS A 208 5.58 4.71 14.99
C LYS A 208 6.09 3.45 15.70
N LEU A 209 6.76 2.58 14.96
CA LEU A 209 7.32 1.35 15.52
C LEU A 209 8.48 1.66 16.48
N ASP A 210 9.33 2.64 16.15
CA ASP A 210 10.43 3.10 17.00
C ASP A 210 9.92 3.80 18.27
N GLU A 211 8.80 4.54 18.19
CA GLU A 211 8.16 5.21 19.32
C GLU A 211 7.34 4.26 20.22
N PHE A 212 7.05 3.04 19.77
CA PHE A 212 6.18 2.13 20.51
C PHE A 212 6.88 1.52 21.73
N ASP A 213 6.32 1.77 22.92
CA ASP A 213 6.70 1.09 24.16
C ASP A 213 5.55 0.19 24.66
N LEU A 214 5.84 -1.10 24.83
CA LEU A 214 4.86 -2.09 25.29
C LEU A 214 4.38 -1.80 26.72
N ASN A 215 5.24 -1.35 27.62
CA ASN A 215 4.86 -1.07 29.00
C ASN A 215 3.97 0.17 29.08
N GLU A 216 4.32 1.23 28.34
CA GLU A 216 3.47 2.42 28.23
C GLU A 216 2.12 2.09 27.60
N PHE A 217 2.11 1.27 26.55
CA PHE A 217 0.89 0.77 25.94
C PHE A 217 0.00 0.05 26.95
N MET A 218 0.56 -0.90 27.70
CA MET A 218 -0.16 -1.67 28.73
C MET A 218 -0.66 -0.78 29.87
N ALA A 219 0.13 0.22 30.29
CA ALA A 219 -0.27 1.20 31.29
C ALA A 219 -1.42 2.09 30.80
N SER A 220 -1.37 2.55 29.54
CA SER A 220 -2.35 3.48 28.95
C SER A 220 -3.76 2.89 28.89
N ILE A 221 -3.86 1.58 28.71
CA ILE A 221 -5.14 0.85 28.69
C ILE A 221 -5.55 0.36 30.08
N HIS A 222 -4.84 0.79 31.14
CA HIS A 222 -5.00 0.30 32.52
C HIS A 222 -5.01 -1.22 32.57
N PHE A 223 -4.15 -1.87 31.77
CA PHE A 223 -4.24 -3.31 31.53
C PHE A 223 -4.28 -4.07 32.84
N ASP A 224 -3.38 -3.73 33.77
CA ASP A 224 -3.21 -4.35 35.09
C ASP A 224 -4.39 -4.19 36.05
N ASP A 225 -5.26 -3.21 35.84
CA ASP A 225 -6.43 -2.94 36.67
C ASP A 225 -7.70 -3.65 36.19
N ILE A 226 -7.70 -4.13 34.94
CA ILE A 226 -8.90 -4.71 34.32
C ILE A 226 -9.35 -5.95 35.10
N LYS A 227 -10.61 -6.01 35.54
CA LYS A 227 -11.19 -7.22 36.12
C LYS A 227 -12.06 -7.91 35.09
N VAL A 228 -11.61 -9.06 34.58
CA VAL A 228 -12.42 -9.88 33.67
C VAL A 228 -13.39 -10.72 34.50
N LEU A 229 -14.69 -10.42 34.40
CA LEU A 229 -15.75 -11.18 35.07
C LEU A 229 -16.47 -12.08 34.06
N SER A 230 -16.50 -13.38 34.31
CA SER A 230 -17.39 -14.29 33.57
C SER A 230 -18.82 -14.13 34.09
N MET A 231 -19.77 -13.83 33.22
CA MET A 231 -21.17 -13.61 33.60
C MET A 231 -22.10 -14.47 32.73
N PRO A 232 -23.13 -15.12 33.32
CA PRO A 232 -24.14 -15.83 32.55
C PRO A 232 -25.10 -14.83 31.89
N PHE A 233 -24.70 -14.20 30.77
CA PHE A 233 -25.59 -13.33 30.00
C PHE A 233 -26.47 -14.14 29.03
N GLN A 234 -27.78 -13.91 29.09
CA GLN A 234 -28.74 -14.31 28.06
C GLN A 234 -28.63 -13.32 26.90
N LEU A 235 -28.20 -13.81 25.74
CA LEU A 235 -28.01 -13.03 24.52
C LEU A 235 -28.70 -13.75 23.37
N PRO A 236 -29.07 -13.04 22.29
CA PRO A 236 -29.72 -13.63 21.12
C PRO A 236 -28.90 -14.81 20.57
N GLY A 237 -29.57 -15.87 20.13
CA GLY A 237 -28.91 -17.06 19.59
C GLY A 237 -28.05 -16.76 18.35
N ALA A 238 -28.52 -15.85 17.50
CA ALA A 238 -27.75 -15.25 16.41
C ALA A 238 -28.22 -13.81 16.15
N LYS A 239 -27.32 -12.97 15.65
CA LYS A 239 -27.62 -11.60 15.20
C LYS A 239 -26.84 -11.28 13.93
N THR A 240 -27.50 -10.62 12.99
CA THR A 240 -26.94 -10.19 11.71
C THR A 240 -26.70 -8.69 11.72
N TYR A 241 -25.61 -8.27 11.10
CA TYR A 241 -25.09 -6.91 11.06
C TYR A 241 -24.74 -6.58 9.60
N THR A 242 -25.30 -5.50 9.06
CA THR A 242 -25.13 -5.13 7.64
C THR A 242 -24.47 -3.77 7.49
N GLY A 243 -23.47 -3.68 6.61
CA GLY A 243 -22.70 -2.47 6.37
C GLY A 243 -21.64 -2.17 7.42
N ILE A 244 -20.66 -1.34 7.06
CA ILE A 244 -19.40 -1.14 7.81
C ILE A 244 -19.65 -0.90 9.30
N LYS A 245 -20.53 0.05 9.64
CA LYS A 245 -20.80 0.43 11.03
C LYS A 245 -21.35 -0.71 11.87
N GLU A 246 -22.26 -1.52 11.34
CA GLU A 246 -22.80 -2.66 12.08
C GLU A 246 -21.79 -3.80 12.12
N MET A 247 -21.01 -4.03 11.06
CA MET A 247 -19.96 -5.04 11.03
C MET A 247 -18.87 -4.76 12.07
N MET A 248 -18.45 -3.49 12.23
CA MET A 248 -17.60 -3.06 13.33
C MET A 248 -18.21 -3.40 14.70
N GLN A 249 -19.51 -3.12 14.91
CA GLN A 249 -20.19 -3.49 16.15
C GLN A 249 -20.26 -5.01 16.36
N ALA A 250 -20.37 -5.80 15.29
CA ALA A 250 -20.36 -7.25 15.35
C ALA A 250 -19.03 -7.79 15.90
N GLU A 251 -17.90 -7.20 15.50
CA GLU A 251 -16.59 -7.56 16.06
C GLU A 251 -16.50 -7.28 17.56
N ILE A 252 -16.98 -6.10 17.99
CA ILE A 252 -17.02 -5.74 19.41
C ILE A 252 -17.93 -6.68 20.20
N ASP A 253 -19.09 -7.03 19.65
CA ASP A 253 -20.03 -7.96 20.30
C ASP A 253 -19.44 -9.37 20.39
N PHE A 254 -18.76 -9.85 19.35
CA PHE A 254 -18.02 -11.12 19.37
C PHE A 254 -16.97 -11.13 20.49
N MET A 255 -16.12 -10.09 20.60
CA MET A 255 -15.09 -10.02 21.64
C MET A 255 -15.70 -9.96 23.04
N LYS A 256 -16.77 -9.19 23.24
CA LYS A 256 -17.52 -9.19 24.50
C LYS A 256 -18.01 -10.59 24.87
N TYR A 257 -18.55 -11.34 23.91
CA TYR A 257 -19.02 -12.71 24.15
C TYR A 257 -17.88 -13.68 24.45
N ALA A 258 -16.76 -13.58 23.72
CA ALA A 258 -15.57 -14.38 23.98
C ALA A 258 -15.01 -14.13 25.39
N VAL A 259 -14.92 -12.87 25.81
CA VAL A 259 -14.43 -12.45 27.14
C VAL A 259 -15.38 -12.91 28.25
N LEU A 260 -16.69 -12.66 28.12
CA LEU A 260 -17.66 -12.97 29.18
C LEU A 260 -17.98 -14.47 29.32
N SER A 261 -17.67 -15.27 28.29
CA SER A 261 -17.85 -16.73 28.34
C SER A 261 -17.00 -17.37 29.44
N ARG A 262 -17.41 -18.54 29.92
CA ARG A 262 -16.60 -19.38 30.83
C ARG A 262 -15.56 -20.23 30.11
N SER A 263 -15.66 -20.35 28.79
CA SER A 263 -14.66 -21.08 28.01
C SER A 263 -13.32 -20.34 28.07
N GLY A 264 -12.25 -21.12 28.27
CA GLY A 264 -10.85 -20.71 28.12
C GLY A 264 -10.21 -21.30 26.86
N ASP A 265 -11.03 -21.76 25.91
CA ASP A 265 -10.53 -22.27 24.64
C ASP A 265 -9.92 -21.12 23.83
N ASP A 266 -8.96 -21.47 22.99
CA ASP A 266 -8.33 -20.56 22.04
C ASP A 266 -9.34 -19.81 21.14
N VAL A 267 -8.88 -18.71 20.56
CA VAL A 267 -9.63 -17.93 19.59
C VAL A 267 -8.91 -18.00 18.25
N ILE A 268 -9.62 -18.36 17.19
CA ILE A 268 -9.08 -18.36 15.83
C ILE A 268 -9.67 -17.17 15.07
N PHE A 269 -8.80 -16.39 14.44
CA PHE A 269 -9.13 -15.23 13.60
C PHE A 269 -8.72 -15.49 12.17
N TYR A 270 -9.60 -15.16 11.22
CA TYR A 270 -9.29 -15.03 9.80
C TYR A 270 -10.11 -13.90 9.18
N SER A 271 -9.47 -13.09 8.36
CA SER A 271 -10.14 -12.08 7.53
C SER A 271 -9.29 -11.80 6.29
N ASP A 272 -9.92 -11.78 5.12
CA ASP A 272 -9.40 -11.16 3.90
C ASP A 272 -10.13 -9.82 3.57
N MET A 273 -10.92 -9.30 4.52
CA MET A 273 -11.60 -8.00 4.40
C MET A 273 -10.61 -6.84 4.53
N PRO A 274 -10.74 -5.77 3.73
CA PRO A 274 -10.01 -4.51 3.90
C PRO A 274 -10.27 -3.87 5.27
N MET A 275 -9.25 -3.20 5.81
CA MET A 275 -9.34 -2.53 7.12
C MET A 275 -9.38 -1.01 7.00
N GLU A 276 -8.97 -0.43 5.86
CA GLU A 276 -8.90 1.01 5.63
C GLU A 276 -10.20 1.71 6.05
N GLU A 277 -11.35 1.35 5.48
CA GLU A 277 -12.66 1.96 5.79
C GLU A 277 -13.04 1.85 7.28
N MET A 278 -12.68 0.75 7.95
CA MET A 278 -12.99 0.58 9.37
C MET A 278 -12.04 1.36 10.27
N SER A 279 -10.80 1.57 9.83
CA SER A 279 -9.76 2.29 10.58
C SER A 279 -9.97 3.79 10.62
N GLU A 280 -10.78 4.34 9.71
CA GLU A 280 -11.18 5.75 9.68
C GLU A 280 -12.13 6.13 10.83
N ASP A 281 -12.82 5.17 11.45
CA ASP A 281 -13.66 5.44 12.62
C ASP A 281 -12.79 5.76 13.86
N GLU A 282 -13.00 6.92 14.48
CA GLU A 282 -12.16 7.41 15.58
C GLU A 282 -12.25 6.57 16.88
N GLU A 283 -13.34 5.81 17.05
CA GLU A 283 -13.60 5.02 18.26
C GLU A 283 -13.34 3.53 18.07
N PHE A 284 -13.55 2.99 16.88
CA PHE A 284 -13.51 1.56 16.61
C PHE A 284 -12.14 0.94 16.91
N PRO A 285 -10.99 1.46 16.42
CA PRO A 285 -9.67 0.89 16.73
C PRO A 285 -9.39 0.82 18.24
N LYS A 286 -9.82 1.83 19.00
CA LYS A 286 -9.69 1.87 20.47
C LYS A 286 -10.52 0.77 21.14
N LYS A 287 -11.78 0.62 20.73
CA LYS A 287 -12.69 -0.44 21.23
C LYS A 287 -12.18 -1.82 20.84
N TRP A 288 -11.65 -1.95 19.62
CA TRP A 288 -11.11 -3.20 19.11
C TRP A 288 -9.87 -3.63 19.89
N MET A 289 -8.91 -2.73 20.09
CA MET A 289 -7.74 -3.01 20.94
C MET A 289 -8.11 -3.34 22.37
N MET A 290 -9.08 -2.64 22.98
CA MET A 290 -9.57 -2.98 24.31
C MET A 290 -10.17 -4.40 24.35
N GLY A 291 -10.89 -4.81 23.32
CA GLY A 291 -11.41 -6.18 23.18
C GLY A 291 -10.30 -7.22 23.11
N MET A 292 -9.27 -6.97 22.30
CA MET A 292 -8.08 -7.84 22.19
C MET A 292 -7.35 -7.94 23.54
N ALA A 293 -7.09 -6.81 24.17
CA ALA A 293 -6.47 -6.74 25.50
C ALA A 293 -7.26 -7.55 26.54
N LEU A 294 -8.59 -7.46 26.55
CA LEU A 294 -9.44 -8.23 27.46
C LEU A 294 -9.37 -9.76 27.20
N MET A 295 -9.27 -10.19 25.95
CA MET A 295 -9.11 -11.60 25.61
C MET A 295 -7.74 -12.13 26.06
N ILE A 296 -6.67 -11.38 25.82
CA ILE A 296 -5.31 -11.70 26.29
C ILE A 296 -5.27 -11.73 27.82
N ARG A 297 -5.90 -10.75 28.49
CA ARG A 297 -5.95 -10.72 29.95
C ARG A 297 -6.73 -11.87 30.57
N LYS A 298 -7.77 -12.33 29.87
CA LYS A 298 -8.50 -13.54 30.24
C LYS A 298 -7.62 -14.81 30.13
N GLY A 299 -6.51 -14.74 29.39
CA GLY A 299 -5.61 -15.86 29.14
C GLY A 299 -6.03 -16.71 27.94
N LEU A 300 -6.71 -16.10 26.96
CA LEU A 300 -7.05 -16.78 25.71
C LEU A 300 -5.88 -16.70 24.74
N ASP A 301 -5.42 -17.84 24.22
CA ASP A 301 -4.47 -17.86 23.11
C ASP A 301 -5.19 -17.47 21.80
N LEU A 302 -4.63 -16.50 21.08
CA LEU A 302 -5.21 -15.95 19.86
C LEU A 302 -4.43 -16.43 18.65
N GLN A 303 -5.03 -17.29 17.83
CA GLN A 303 -4.45 -17.77 16.58
C GLN A 303 -4.94 -16.90 15.42
N VAL A 304 -4.06 -16.17 14.77
CA VAL A 304 -4.44 -15.16 13.76
C VAL A 304 -3.92 -15.54 12.39
N ILE A 305 -4.82 -15.85 11.47
CA ILE A 305 -4.50 -16.24 10.09
C ILE A 305 -4.61 -15.00 9.21
N HIS A 306 -3.45 -14.50 8.75
CA HIS A 306 -3.35 -13.34 7.87
C HIS A 306 -3.47 -13.70 6.40
N ASP A 307 -4.19 -12.87 5.66
CA ASP A 307 -3.99 -12.75 4.22
C ASP A 307 -2.86 -11.77 3.94
N VAL A 308 -1.76 -12.28 3.41
CA VAL A 308 -0.54 -11.51 3.09
C VAL A 308 -0.55 -10.95 1.66
N HIS A 309 -1.58 -11.23 0.86
CA HIS A 309 -1.70 -10.74 -0.53
C HIS A 309 -2.49 -9.43 -0.61
N ARG A 310 -2.19 -8.48 0.29
CA ARG A 310 -2.86 -7.18 0.40
C ARG A 310 -1.99 -6.05 -0.16
N PRO A 311 -2.57 -4.90 -0.54
CA PRO A 311 -1.80 -3.69 -0.85
C PRO A 311 -0.89 -3.27 0.31
N LEU A 312 0.25 -2.63 0.00
CA LEU A 312 1.22 -2.19 1.02
C LEU A 312 0.61 -1.30 2.11
N PRO A 313 -0.26 -0.30 1.81
CA PRO A 313 -0.89 0.53 2.86
C PRO A 313 -1.71 -0.30 3.87
N GLU A 314 -2.56 -1.20 3.38
CA GLU A 314 -3.31 -2.17 4.20
C GLU A 314 -2.39 -3.05 5.06
N MET A 315 -1.27 -3.52 4.50
CA MET A 315 -0.30 -4.34 5.23
C MET A 315 0.38 -3.55 6.34
N LEU A 316 0.83 -2.32 6.07
CA LEU A 316 1.45 -1.45 7.07
C LEU A 316 0.46 -1.12 8.19
N LEU A 317 -0.77 -0.74 7.85
CA LEU A 317 -1.85 -0.49 8.81
C LEU A 317 -2.11 -1.71 9.71
N GLY A 318 -2.14 -2.90 9.15
CA GLY A 318 -2.28 -4.15 9.91
C GLY A 318 -1.11 -4.39 10.85
N LEU A 319 0.12 -4.20 10.38
CA LEU A 319 1.31 -4.37 11.20
C LEU A 319 1.32 -3.42 12.40
N GLU A 320 0.92 -2.15 12.22
CA GLU A 320 0.79 -1.18 13.32
C GLU A 320 -0.15 -1.69 14.42
N GLY A 321 -1.27 -2.31 14.05
CA GLY A 321 -2.24 -2.85 15.02
C GLY A 321 -1.80 -4.16 15.69
N TRP A 322 -1.11 -5.03 14.96
CA TRP A 322 -0.79 -6.39 15.42
C TRP A 322 0.54 -6.52 16.14
N ILE A 323 1.56 -5.72 15.81
CA ILE A 323 2.87 -5.79 16.46
C ILE A 323 2.77 -5.67 17.99
N PRO A 324 2.05 -4.68 18.55
CA PRO A 324 1.84 -4.58 20.00
C PRO A 324 1.26 -5.87 20.61
N MET A 325 0.32 -6.50 19.91
CA MET A 325 -0.35 -7.70 20.37
C MET A 325 0.58 -8.92 20.34
N TYR A 326 1.43 -9.05 19.32
CA TYR A 326 2.44 -10.12 19.27
C TYR A 326 3.39 -10.05 20.45
N MET A 327 3.82 -8.86 20.84
CA MET A 327 4.76 -8.67 21.95
C MET A 327 4.21 -9.16 23.31
N THR A 328 2.89 -9.38 23.43
CA THR A 328 2.29 -10.01 24.62
C THR A 328 2.61 -11.51 24.75
N GLY A 329 3.02 -12.16 23.66
CA GLY A 329 3.33 -13.59 23.58
C GLY A 329 2.12 -14.52 23.70
N GLN A 330 0.88 -14.01 23.56
CA GLN A 330 -0.36 -14.81 23.53
C GLN A 330 -1.05 -14.79 22.16
N VAL A 331 -0.45 -14.12 21.18
CA VAL A 331 -0.96 -14.02 19.82
C VAL A 331 -0.02 -14.77 18.90
N HIS A 332 -0.55 -15.78 18.20
CA HIS A 332 0.18 -16.69 17.33
C HIS A 332 -0.21 -16.43 15.88
N PRO A 333 0.64 -15.76 15.09
CA PRO A 333 0.31 -15.41 13.73
C PRO A 333 0.65 -16.53 12.73
N TYR A 334 -0.27 -16.73 11.80
CA TYR A 334 -0.20 -17.65 10.68
C TYR A 334 -0.51 -16.89 9.39
N TYR A 335 -0.22 -17.48 8.24
CA TYR A 335 -0.58 -16.91 6.96
C TYR A 335 -0.97 -17.98 5.93
N LEU A 336 -1.82 -17.59 4.97
CA LEU A 336 -2.13 -18.41 3.79
C LEU A 336 -1.18 -18.02 2.65
N SER A 337 -0.49 -19.00 2.07
CA SER A 337 0.49 -18.75 0.99
C SER A 337 -0.11 -18.75 -0.42
N GLY A 338 -1.39 -19.07 -0.57
CA GLY A 338 -2.08 -19.03 -1.87
C GLY A 338 -2.84 -17.71 -2.02
N PRO A 339 -3.04 -17.22 -3.26
CA PRO A 339 -3.83 -16.01 -3.48
C PRO A 339 -5.25 -16.22 -2.97
N THR A 340 -5.74 -15.28 -2.17
CA THR A 340 -7.15 -15.16 -1.81
C THR A 340 -7.97 -14.83 -3.05
N ASN A 341 -9.21 -15.32 -3.09
CA ASN A 341 -10.13 -15.04 -4.19
C ASN A 341 -10.42 -13.53 -4.23
N ARG A 342 -10.01 -12.84 -5.29
CA ARG A 342 -10.15 -11.38 -5.41
C ARG A 342 -11.58 -10.88 -5.63
N HIS A 343 -12.58 -11.76 -5.73
CA HIS A 343 -13.98 -11.37 -5.93
C HIS A 343 -14.78 -11.38 -4.63
N PHE A 344 -14.54 -12.37 -3.77
CA PHE A 344 -15.29 -12.59 -2.55
C PHE A 344 -14.39 -12.35 -1.35
N MET A 345 -14.88 -11.56 -0.41
CA MET A 345 -14.25 -11.32 0.86
C MET A 345 -14.96 -12.17 1.93
N HIS A 346 -14.20 -12.78 2.81
CA HIS A 346 -14.60 -13.70 3.85
C HIS A 346 -13.99 -13.30 5.19
N PHE A 347 -14.79 -13.51 6.22
CA PHE A 347 -14.41 -13.21 7.59
C PHE A 347 -14.89 -14.36 8.47
N ILE A 348 -14.01 -14.92 9.31
CA ILE A 348 -14.38 -15.98 10.25
C ILE A 348 -13.60 -15.76 11.55
N ARG A 349 -14.31 -15.77 12.68
CA ARG A 349 -13.69 -15.94 14.00
C ARG A 349 -14.46 -16.92 14.84
N SER A 350 -13.75 -17.67 15.67
CA SER A 350 -14.33 -18.68 16.55
C SER A 350 -13.70 -18.60 17.94
N ALA A 351 -14.52 -18.54 18.99
CA ALA A 351 -14.09 -18.47 20.38
C ALA A 351 -15.04 -19.26 21.27
N GLY A 352 -14.62 -20.43 21.76
CA GLY A 352 -15.39 -21.28 22.67
C GLY A 352 -16.86 -21.47 22.28
N THR A 353 -17.74 -20.66 22.87
CA THR A 353 -19.21 -20.71 22.71
C THR A 353 -19.79 -19.66 21.76
N VAL A 354 -18.98 -18.96 20.98
CA VAL A 354 -19.41 -17.95 20.02
C VAL A 354 -18.60 -18.06 18.72
N ALA A 355 -19.26 -17.80 17.60
CA ALA A 355 -18.63 -17.63 16.30
C ALA A 355 -19.15 -16.37 15.62
N ILE A 356 -18.34 -15.80 14.75
CA ILE A 356 -18.71 -14.73 13.83
C ILE A 356 -18.27 -15.11 12.43
N SER A 357 -19.15 -14.92 11.46
CA SER A 357 -18.86 -15.14 10.05
C SER A 357 -19.30 -13.94 9.24
N GLY A 358 -18.57 -13.59 8.19
CA GLY A 358 -18.87 -12.45 7.34
C GLY A 358 -18.53 -12.69 5.89
N GLU A 359 -19.22 -11.97 5.02
CA GLU A 359 -19.05 -12.03 3.57
C GLU A 359 -19.29 -10.65 2.95
N ALA A 360 -18.58 -10.37 1.86
CA ALA A 360 -18.73 -9.17 1.05
C ALA A 360 -18.14 -9.39 -0.35
N ILE A 361 -18.39 -8.46 -1.28
CA ILE A 361 -17.79 -8.45 -2.62
C ILE A 361 -16.70 -7.39 -2.67
N TRP A 362 -15.56 -7.71 -3.27
CA TRP A 362 -14.45 -6.76 -3.43
C TRP A 362 -14.91 -5.46 -4.10
N GLY A 363 -14.50 -4.31 -3.54
CA GLY A 363 -14.96 -2.98 -3.97
C GLY A 363 -16.36 -2.58 -3.48
N HIS A 364 -17.06 -3.47 -2.77
CA HIS A 364 -18.40 -3.24 -2.23
C HIS A 364 -18.51 -3.63 -0.75
N HIS A 365 -17.47 -3.35 0.04
CA HIS A 365 -17.39 -3.73 1.45
C HIS A 365 -18.57 -3.18 2.28
N ALA A 366 -19.03 -1.97 1.97
CA ALA A 366 -20.22 -1.37 2.60
C ALA A 366 -21.53 -2.17 2.40
N ASN A 367 -21.59 -3.08 1.42
CA ASN A 367 -22.73 -3.99 1.21
C ASN A 367 -22.55 -5.34 1.91
N GLY A 368 -21.46 -5.50 2.68
CA GLY A 368 -21.11 -6.70 3.42
C GLY A 368 -22.05 -6.98 4.59
N ARG A 369 -21.95 -8.21 5.11
CA ARG A 369 -22.79 -8.68 6.20
C ARG A 369 -22.05 -9.65 7.11
N TYR A 370 -22.12 -9.40 8.41
CA TYR A 370 -21.59 -10.28 9.45
C TYR A 370 -22.74 -10.92 10.25
N THR A 371 -22.54 -12.14 10.73
CA THR A 371 -23.45 -12.86 11.62
C THR A 371 -22.68 -13.35 12.83
N VAL A 372 -23.09 -12.92 14.02
CA VAL A 372 -22.58 -13.44 15.30
C VAL A 372 -23.57 -14.49 15.80
N THR A 373 -23.09 -15.67 16.15
CA THR A 373 -23.92 -16.80 16.59
C THR A 373 -23.35 -17.48 17.84
N ARG A 374 -24.26 -17.94 18.69
CA ARG A 374 -24.02 -18.78 19.87
C ARG A 374 -24.80 -20.09 19.80
N SER A 375 -25.45 -20.36 18.67
CA SER A 375 -26.08 -21.66 18.41
C SER A 375 -25.01 -22.75 18.47
N LYS A 376 -25.25 -23.83 19.21
CA LYS A 376 -24.25 -24.90 19.38
C LYS A 376 -23.81 -25.49 18.04
N ASP A 377 -24.75 -25.68 17.12
CA ASP A 377 -24.48 -26.28 15.82
C ASP A 377 -23.66 -25.32 14.93
N ASP A 378 -24.03 -24.03 14.88
CA ASP A 378 -23.27 -23.04 14.11
C ASP A 378 -21.87 -22.82 14.69
N VAL A 379 -21.75 -22.75 16.02
CA VAL A 379 -20.46 -22.59 16.70
C VAL A 379 -19.54 -23.77 16.39
N ALA A 380 -20.07 -25.00 16.45
CA ALA A 380 -19.31 -26.20 16.08
C ALA A 380 -18.89 -26.16 14.61
N TYR A 381 -19.79 -25.76 13.71
CA TYR A 381 -19.52 -25.63 12.29
C TYR A 381 -18.42 -24.60 11.98
N TYR A 382 -18.53 -23.38 12.51
CA TYR A 382 -17.53 -22.34 12.27
C TYR A 382 -16.21 -22.62 12.98
N ARG A 383 -16.22 -23.29 14.14
CA ARG A 383 -14.98 -23.78 14.77
C ARG A 383 -14.28 -24.79 13.86
N GLN A 384 -15.01 -25.74 13.28
CA GLN A 384 -14.42 -26.68 12.33
C GLN A 384 -13.80 -25.94 11.12
N ARG A 385 -14.51 -24.98 10.53
CA ARG A 385 -13.97 -24.19 9.40
C ARG A 385 -12.73 -23.39 9.77
N ALA A 386 -12.70 -22.79 10.95
CA ALA A 386 -11.54 -22.05 11.44
C ALA A 386 -10.32 -22.98 11.63
N ASN A 387 -10.54 -24.19 12.16
CA ASN A 387 -9.50 -25.22 12.27
C ASN A 387 -9.02 -25.70 10.89
N ASP A 388 -9.94 -25.91 9.94
CA ASP A 388 -9.59 -26.31 8.57
C ASP A 388 -8.74 -25.25 7.88
N LEU A 389 -9.03 -23.96 8.10
CA LEU A 389 -8.20 -22.84 7.61
C LEU A 389 -6.82 -22.85 8.27
N LEU A 390 -6.77 -23.00 9.59
CA LEU A 390 -5.53 -23.03 10.36
C LEU A 390 -4.60 -24.17 9.91
N GLN A 391 -5.15 -25.37 9.64
CA GLN A 391 -4.39 -26.51 9.12
C GLN A 391 -3.77 -26.25 7.73
N ARG A 392 -4.34 -25.32 6.95
CA ARG A 392 -3.80 -24.91 5.65
C ARG A 392 -2.82 -23.74 5.75
N ALA A 393 -2.84 -23.02 6.87
CA ALA A 393 -1.96 -21.90 7.11
C ALA A 393 -0.55 -22.37 7.52
N LYS A 394 0.41 -21.46 7.38
CA LYS A 394 1.80 -21.66 7.83
C LYS A 394 2.09 -20.68 8.96
N PRO A 395 2.94 -21.03 9.94
CA PRO A 395 3.40 -20.07 10.94
C PRO A 395 4.05 -18.86 10.27
N LEU A 396 3.67 -17.65 10.69
CA LEU A 396 4.22 -16.40 10.14
C LEU A 396 5.47 -15.95 10.91
N MET A 397 5.43 -16.04 12.23
CA MET A 397 6.56 -15.73 13.12
C MET A 397 6.45 -16.53 14.41
N GLU A 398 7.60 -16.85 14.99
CA GLU A 398 7.70 -17.40 16.35
C GLU A 398 8.03 -16.27 17.32
N ILE A 399 7.28 -16.21 18.42
CA ILE A 399 7.36 -15.12 19.40
C ILE A 399 7.85 -15.71 20.73
N TYR A 400 8.90 -15.10 21.27
CA TYR A 400 9.54 -15.55 22.51
C TYR A 400 9.53 -14.41 23.55
N LYS A 401 9.18 -14.75 24.78
CA LYS A 401 9.33 -13.85 25.95
C LYS A 401 10.60 -14.19 26.73
N GLU A 402 10.98 -13.32 27.67
CA GLU A 402 12.18 -13.51 28.51
C GLU A 402 12.30 -14.92 29.13
N PRO A 403 11.23 -15.55 29.68
CA PRO A 403 11.32 -16.91 30.21
C PRO A 403 11.70 -17.98 29.18
N GLN A 404 11.54 -17.69 27.89
CA GLN A 404 11.80 -18.60 26.77
C GLN A 404 13.17 -18.36 26.12
N ALA A 405 14.08 -17.62 26.77
CA ALA A 405 15.39 -17.28 26.22
C ALA A 405 16.20 -18.51 25.75
N GLU A 406 16.19 -19.61 26.50
CA GLU A 406 16.89 -20.85 26.10
C GLU A 406 16.28 -21.52 24.86
N GLU A 407 14.95 -21.49 24.76
CA GLU A 407 14.22 -22.02 23.61
C GLU A 407 14.46 -21.17 22.36
N PHE A 408 14.44 -19.84 22.48
CA PHE A 408 14.84 -18.92 21.42
C PHE A 408 16.26 -19.23 20.91
N ARG A 409 17.25 -19.33 21.81
CA ARG A 409 18.65 -19.63 21.41
C ARG A 409 18.75 -20.96 20.68
N ARG A 410 18.06 -21.99 21.18
CA ARG A 410 18.04 -23.32 20.55
C ARG A 410 17.44 -23.27 19.14
N ASP A 411 16.32 -22.59 18.97
CA ASP A 411 15.61 -22.53 17.69
C ASP A 411 16.32 -21.62 16.69
N LEU A 412 16.95 -20.54 17.15
CA LEU A 412 17.83 -19.70 16.36
C LEU A 412 19.00 -20.52 15.79
N ARG A 413 19.70 -21.29 16.64
CA ARG A 413 20.81 -22.17 16.19
C ARG A 413 20.34 -23.17 15.14
N ARG A 414 19.22 -23.88 15.39
CA ARG A 414 18.63 -24.83 14.43
C ARG A 414 18.25 -24.18 13.10
N THR A 415 17.69 -22.98 13.16
CA THR A 415 17.30 -22.21 11.96
C THR A 415 18.55 -21.82 11.18
N MET A 416 19.58 -21.34 11.86
CA MET A 416 20.86 -21.00 11.25
C MET A 416 21.53 -22.20 10.59
N ASP A 417 21.55 -23.37 11.21
CA ASP A 417 22.15 -24.57 10.61
C ASP A 417 21.53 -24.94 9.25
N ARG A 418 20.25 -24.62 9.07
CA ARG A 418 19.49 -24.89 7.83
C ARG A 418 19.48 -23.72 6.85
N ALA A 419 19.66 -22.50 7.33
CA ALA A 419 19.56 -21.29 6.53
C ALA A 419 20.86 -21.00 5.75
N LYS A 420 20.69 -20.61 4.48
CA LYS A 420 21.78 -20.09 3.64
C LYS A 420 22.17 -18.65 4.01
N THR A 421 21.18 -17.84 4.36
CA THR A 421 21.34 -16.43 4.71
C THR A 421 20.49 -16.13 5.94
N LEU A 422 21.03 -15.33 6.86
CA LEU A 422 20.31 -14.78 7.99
C LEU A 422 20.30 -13.24 7.86
N HIS A 423 19.10 -12.66 7.91
CA HIS A 423 18.94 -11.21 8.03
C HIS A 423 18.62 -10.89 9.48
N SER A 424 19.40 -9.99 10.08
CA SER A 424 19.15 -9.46 11.42
C SER A 424 18.80 -7.98 11.28
N LEU A 425 17.67 -7.59 11.86
CA LEU A 425 17.22 -6.21 11.93
C LEU A 425 17.39 -5.77 13.39
N SER A 426 18.14 -4.70 13.60
CA SER A 426 18.37 -4.09 14.91
C SER A 426 18.53 -2.59 14.74
N ASN A 427 18.09 -1.84 15.75
CA ASN A 427 18.30 -0.40 15.85
C ASN A 427 19.72 -0.05 16.35
N VAL A 428 20.54 -1.05 16.67
CA VAL A 428 21.94 -0.87 17.08
C VAL A 428 22.88 -1.77 16.28
N PRO A 429 24.17 -1.40 16.14
CA PRO A 429 25.16 -2.29 15.55
C PRO A 429 25.20 -3.63 16.30
N PRO A 430 25.32 -4.77 15.60
CA PRO A 430 25.37 -6.07 16.25
C PRO A 430 26.56 -6.16 17.22
N LEU A 431 26.30 -6.58 18.46
CA LEU A 431 27.31 -6.58 19.53
C LEU A 431 28.56 -7.37 19.15
N PHE A 432 28.44 -8.45 18.38
CA PHE A 432 29.59 -9.26 17.92
C PHE A 432 30.61 -8.49 17.06
N THR A 433 30.26 -7.31 16.57
CA THR A 433 31.18 -6.42 15.83
C THR A 433 32.08 -5.58 16.74
N MET A 434 31.73 -5.46 18.02
CA MET A 434 32.51 -4.75 19.05
C MET A 434 33.72 -5.59 19.48
N SER A 435 34.89 -4.98 19.69
CA SER A 435 36.05 -5.67 20.27
C SER A 435 35.81 -6.01 21.75
N GLU A 436 36.53 -7.00 22.28
CA GLU A 436 36.46 -7.33 23.72
C GLU A 436 36.95 -6.15 24.57
N ASP A 437 38.03 -5.48 24.16
CA ASP A 437 38.57 -4.31 24.89
C ASP A 437 37.54 -3.17 24.98
N LEU A 438 36.87 -2.84 23.86
CA LEU A 438 35.85 -1.79 23.83
C LEU A 438 34.62 -2.21 24.66
N LEU A 439 34.23 -3.47 24.60
CA LEU A 439 33.13 -3.99 25.42
C LEU A 439 33.44 -3.82 26.91
N GLU A 440 34.64 -4.20 27.36
CA GLU A 440 35.03 -4.06 28.77
C GLU A 440 35.12 -2.59 29.20
N GLU A 441 35.64 -1.71 28.34
CA GLU A 441 35.63 -0.27 28.57
C GLU A 441 34.20 0.24 28.80
N GLU A 442 33.28 -0.02 27.87
CA GLU A 442 31.87 0.37 27.97
C GLU A 442 31.18 -0.23 29.20
N LEU A 443 31.38 -1.53 29.48
CA LEU A 443 30.82 -2.16 30.67
C LEU A 443 31.38 -1.53 31.96
N SER A 444 32.64 -1.09 31.99
CA SER A 444 33.22 -0.44 33.16
C SER A 444 32.72 0.98 33.38
N HIS A 445 32.43 1.70 32.29
CA HIS A 445 31.97 3.09 32.30
C HIS A 445 30.50 3.25 32.68
N ASN A 446 29.68 2.22 32.44
CA ASN A 446 28.24 2.27 32.69
C ASN A 446 27.84 1.63 34.04
N ASP A 447 26.79 2.17 34.66
CA ASP A 447 26.23 1.69 35.94
C ASP A 447 25.37 0.44 35.73
N ILE A 448 26.05 -0.68 35.46
CA ILE A 448 25.45 -1.99 35.17
C ILE A 448 25.84 -2.97 36.30
N SER A 449 24.93 -3.85 36.71
CA SER A 449 25.24 -4.83 37.76
C SER A 449 26.27 -5.87 37.28
N ALA A 450 27.03 -6.47 38.20
CA ALA A 450 28.02 -7.50 37.84
C ALA A 450 27.37 -8.68 37.08
N SER A 451 26.18 -9.12 37.50
CA SER A 451 25.43 -10.18 36.84
C SER A 451 25.01 -9.83 35.41
N GLU A 452 24.64 -8.58 35.15
CA GLU A 452 24.28 -8.13 33.79
C GLU A 452 25.52 -8.01 32.91
N LYS A 453 26.65 -7.54 33.45
CA LYS A 453 27.94 -7.53 32.73
C LYS A 453 28.30 -8.94 32.26
N ASP A 454 28.16 -9.94 33.12
CA ASP A 454 28.42 -11.34 32.75
C ASP A 454 27.46 -11.84 31.66
N ARG A 455 26.16 -11.54 31.75
CA ARG A 455 25.18 -11.85 30.70
C ARG A 455 25.54 -11.22 29.34
N ILE A 456 26.01 -9.97 29.35
CA ILE A 456 26.40 -9.25 28.12
C ILE A 456 27.65 -9.89 27.51
N ARG A 457 28.65 -10.25 28.33
CA ARG A 457 29.86 -10.95 27.88
C ARG A 457 29.52 -12.31 27.26
N ASP A 458 28.67 -13.09 27.92
CA ASP A 458 28.24 -14.39 27.42
C ASP A 458 27.54 -14.25 26.06
N TYR A 459 26.64 -13.27 25.94
CA TYR A 459 25.96 -12.98 24.67
C TYR A 459 26.93 -12.52 23.57
N HIS A 460 27.89 -11.64 23.90
CA HIS A 460 28.91 -11.18 22.94
C HIS A 460 29.73 -12.35 22.39
N LYS A 461 30.19 -13.23 23.28
CA LYS A 461 30.93 -14.43 22.92
C LYS A 461 30.11 -15.37 22.05
N GLU A 462 28.88 -15.69 22.46
CA GLU A 462 27.98 -16.55 21.69
C GLU A 462 27.71 -15.97 20.30
N ALA A 463 27.43 -14.66 20.21
CA ALA A 463 27.16 -13.98 18.95
C ALA A 463 28.39 -13.96 18.02
N LYS A 464 29.61 -13.81 18.56
CA LYS A 464 30.86 -13.93 17.79
C LYS A 464 31.06 -15.34 17.23
N GLU A 465 30.88 -16.37 18.05
CA GLU A 465 30.99 -17.77 17.63
C GLU A 465 29.97 -18.08 16.52
N LEU A 466 28.74 -17.62 16.71
CA LEU A 466 27.64 -17.76 15.75
C LEU A 466 27.97 -17.08 14.42
N ALA A 467 28.47 -15.85 14.44
CA ALA A 467 28.84 -15.10 13.24
C ALA A 467 30.05 -15.71 12.50
N ALA A 468 31.02 -16.25 13.23
CA ALA A 468 32.20 -16.89 12.65
C ALA A 468 31.84 -18.19 11.90
N SER A 469 30.89 -18.97 12.41
CA SER A 469 30.44 -20.24 11.80
C SER A 469 29.87 -20.12 10.37
N LYS A 470 29.52 -18.90 9.93
CA LYS A 470 28.93 -18.61 8.61
C LYS A 470 29.88 -17.92 7.63
N ARG A 471 31.09 -17.57 8.07
CA ARG A 471 32.12 -16.94 7.21
C ARG A 471 33.06 -17.95 6.52
N GLY A 472 32.99 -19.24 6.90
CA GLY A 472 33.64 -20.35 6.20
C GLY A 472 32.65 -21.05 5.28
#